data_AF-A0A1X7SFZ3-F1
#
_entry.id   AF-A0A1X7SFZ3-F1
#
_cell.length_a   1.000
_cell.length_b   1.000
_cell.length_c   1.000
_cell.angle_alpha   90.00
_cell.angle_beta   90.00
_cell.angle_gamma   90.00
#
_symmetry.space_group_name_H-M   'P 1'
#
loop_
_entity.id
_entity.type
_entity.pdbx_description
1 polymer ?
#
loop_
_entity_poly.entity_id
_entity_poly.type
_entity_poly.pdbx_seq_one_letter_code
_entity_poly.pdbx_strand_id
1 'polypeptide(L)'
;MVNKERIRIINGLEVYCSNVKKGCQWKGELKNMSTHLNKEKREGECQYEKVKCQYEECQERMQRRYLKRHKDKECPQRPFECEHCGEEGTFLSITKDHYKECCWYPVTCPRGCASTTMPRFNLEYHIDNKCPLEPVDCVFSWAGCNDKPLRKDVDKHTADTKHMTLLAAACGQLKIESEQVKKENEKIKEENRKITEENKKMKKEVKAIKAKVKENFEDRVCYPDSYPSLPIKIKSGSKAVHFYTGASGRHMSARVIAAGTICRNIVILLLAFHEGKFDKYNPKRPNLSIKYHFQGKELKDPFKVLDDTEAANE
;
A
#
# COMPACT_ATOMS: atom_id res chain seq x y z
N MET A 1 34.54 25.22 63.31
CA MET A 1 35.72 24.44 62.86
C MET A 1 35.53 22.99 63.28
N VAL A 2 35.51 22.05 62.33
CA VAL A 2 35.43 20.62 62.68
C VAL A 2 36.81 20.17 63.18
N ASN A 3 36.86 19.59 64.38
CA ASN A 3 38.11 19.11 64.99
C ASN A 3 38.61 17.86 64.23
N LYS A 4 39.70 18.03 63.44
CA LYS A 4 40.28 17.00 62.57
C LYS A 4 40.77 15.76 63.32
N GLU A 5 41.20 15.91 64.58
CA GLU A 5 41.65 14.81 65.42
C GLU A 5 40.49 13.91 65.84
N ARG A 6 39.38 14.52 66.27
CA ARG A 6 38.14 13.79 66.57
C ARG A 6 37.61 13.00 65.38
N ILE A 7 37.68 13.56 64.16
CA ILE A 7 37.26 12.85 62.93
C ILE A 7 38.13 11.61 62.68
N ARG A 8 39.45 11.68 62.88
CA ARG A 8 40.35 10.53 62.68
C ARG A 8 40.03 9.39 63.66
N ILE A 9 39.79 9.72 64.93
CA ILE A 9 39.40 8.74 65.95
C ILE A 9 38.06 8.08 65.58
N ILE A 10 37.06 8.87 65.22
CA ILE A 10 35.73 8.37 64.83
C ILE A 10 35.82 7.45 63.59
N ASN A 11 36.57 7.86 62.56
CA ASN A 11 36.70 7.11 61.31
C ASN A 11 37.45 5.78 61.47
N GLY A 12 38.30 5.65 62.47
CA GLY A 12 39.06 4.43 62.79
C GLY A 12 38.33 3.45 63.72
N LEU A 13 37.12 3.77 64.19
CA LEU A 13 36.33 2.85 65.02
C LEU A 13 35.96 1.59 64.24
N GLU A 14 36.17 0.42 64.84
CA GLU A 14 35.66 -0.85 64.31
C GLU A 14 34.13 -0.91 64.51
N VAL A 15 33.40 -1.09 63.41
CA VAL A 15 31.94 -1.13 63.39
C VAL A 15 31.44 -2.35 62.60
N TYR A 16 30.24 -2.82 62.94
CA TYR A 16 29.54 -3.87 62.19
C TYR A 16 28.67 -3.26 61.08
N CYS A 17 28.49 -4.01 59.99
CA CYS A 17 27.58 -3.63 58.91
C CYS A 17 26.17 -3.33 59.43
N SER A 18 25.55 -2.26 58.93
CA SER A 18 24.16 -1.92 59.23
C SER A 18 23.16 -3.03 58.88
N ASN A 19 23.54 -3.95 57.99
CA ASN A 19 22.76 -5.12 57.61
C ASN A 19 23.07 -6.39 58.44
N VAL A 20 23.74 -6.27 59.60
CA VAL A 20 24.08 -7.43 60.47
C VAL A 20 22.86 -8.25 60.86
N LYS A 21 21.73 -7.60 61.19
CA LYS A 21 20.46 -8.27 61.51
C LYS A 21 19.88 -9.07 60.35
N LYS A 22 20.29 -8.77 59.11
CA LYS A 22 19.87 -9.49 57.89
C LYS A 22 20.83 -10.64 57.53
N GLY A 23 21.98 -10.73 58.20
CA GLY A 23 23.00 -11.76 57.99
C GLY A 23 24.33 -11.26 57.42
N CYS A 24 24.55 -9.95 57.25
CA CYS A 24 25.86 -9.46 56.82
C CYS A 24 26.89 -9.60 57.95
N GLN A 25 28.00 -10.29 57.69
CA GLN A 25 29.05 -10.54 58.68
C GLN A 25 30.20 -9.52 58.63
N TRP A 26 30.12 -8.51 57.76
CA TRP A 26 31.20 -7.54 57.60
C TRP A 26 31.38 -6.68 58.87
N LYS A 27 32.65 -6.50 59.24
CA LYS A 27 33.11 -5.56 60.25
C LYS A 27 34.42 -4.91 59.78
N GLY A 28 34.66 -3.66 60.17
CA GLY A 28 35.87 -2.93 59.81
C GLY A 28 35.80 -1.47 60.24
N GLU A 29 36.78 -0.67 59.81
CA GLU A 29 36.82 0.76 60.13
C GLU A 29 35.60 1.51 59.56
N LEU A 30 35.03 2.44 60.33
CA LEU A 30 33.86 3.24 59.94
C LEU A 30 34.05 3.94 58.59
N LYS A 31 35.27 4.41 58.27
CA LYS A 31 35.60 5.03 56.98
C LYS A 31 35.34 4.12 55.77
N ASN A 32 35.41 2.80 55.96
CA ASN A 32 35.22 1.78 54.91
C ASN A 32 33.77 1.27 54.83
N MET A 33 32.86 1.74 55.70
CA MET A 33 31.45 1.33 55.67
C MET A 33 30.75 1.74 54.37
N SER A 34 31.05 2.95 53.87
CA SER A 34 30.45 3.49 52.65
C SER A 34 30.84 2.68 51.42
N THR A 35 32.10 2.24 51.33
CA THR A 35 32.62 1.40 50.25
C THR A 35 32.06 -0.02 50.31
N HIS A 36 32.00 -0.63 51.51
CA HIS A 36 31.38 -1.95 51.69
C HIS A 36 29.90 -1.97 51.26
N LEU A 37 29.11 -1.00 51.75
CA LEU A 37 27.69 -0.89 51.38
C LEU A 37 27.55 -0.56 49.89
N ASN A 38 28.40 0.34 49.39
CA ASN A 38 28.36 0.90 48.04
C ASN A 38 26.94 1.32 47.66
N LYS A 39 26.31 2.15 48.50
CA LYS A 39 24.87 2.47 48.38
C LYS A 39 24.54 2.93 46.96
N GLU A 40 23.33 2.58 46.50
CA GLU A 40 22.79 2.94 45.18
C GLU A 40 23.47 2.29 43.97
N LYS A 41 24.70 1.79 44.11
CA LYS A 41 25.34 0.97 43.07
C LYS A 41 24.73 -0.43 43.05
N ARG A 42 24.58 -1.01 41.86
CA ARG A 42 24.01 -2.37 41.72
C ARG A 42 24.98 -3.44 42.19
N GLU A 43 26.28 -3.22 41.98
CA GLU A 43 27.36 -4.11 42.36
C GLU A 43 28.10 -3.61 43.60
N GLY A 44 28.66 -4.54 44.36
CA GLY A 44 29.55 -4.25 45.48
C GLY A 44 29.47 -5.31 46.57
N GLU A 45 30.28 -5.15 47.60
CA GLU A 45 30.61 -6.20 48.58
C GLU A 45 29.42 -6.64 49.44
N CYS A 46 28.60 -5.70 49.92
CA CYS A 46 27.45 -6.02 50.76
C CYS A 46 26.32 -6.71 49.97
N GLN A 47 26.24 -8.03 50.05
CA GLN A 47 25.18 -8.83 49.42
C GLN A 47 23.77 -8.58 49.98
N TYR A 48 23.67 -7.95 51.15
CA TYR A 48 22.43 -7.67 51.88
C TYR A 48 21.90 -6.24 51.67
N GLU A 49 22.66 -5.38 50.99
CA GLU A 49 22.24 -4.02 50.67
C GLU A 49 21.16 -4.03 49.59
N LYS A 50 20.14 -3.16 49.75
CA LYS A 50 19.01 -3.07 48.82
C LYS A 50 19.34 -2.11 47.67
N VAL A 51 19.17 -2.59 46.45
CA VAL A 51 19.48 -1.85 45.22
C VAL A 51 18.30 -1.94 44.25
N LYS A 52 18.14 -0.93 43.39
CA LYS A 52 17.08 -0.90 42.37
C LYS A 52 17.38 -1.90 41.25
N CYS A 53 16.33 -2.43 40.63
CA CYS A 53 16.46 -3.17 39.38
C CYS A 53 17.13 -2.31 38.28
N GLN A 54 17.71 -2.96 37.27
CA GLN A 54 18.37 -2.27 36.16
C GLN A 54 17.40 -1.73 35.12
N TYR A 55 16.22 -2.35 35.00
CA TYR A 55 15.21 -1.96 34.02
C TYR A 55 14.42 -0.78 34.59
N GLU A 56 14.33 0.31 33.84
CA GLU A 56 13.75 1.58 34.32
C GLU A 56 12.28 1.43 34.70
N GLU A 57 11.52 0.66 33.93
CA GLU A 57 10.11 0.34 34.19
C GLU A 57 9.92 -0.63 35.39
N CYS A 58 11.01 -1.16 35.97
CA CYS A 58 10.96 -1.99 37.16
C CYS A 58 11.34 -1.18 38.41
N GLN A 59 10.33 -0.81 39.21
CA GLN A 59 10.52 -0.01 40.43
C GLN A 59 10.94 -0.82 41.67
N GLU A 60 11.22 -2.12 41.52
CA GLU A 60 11.55 -2.99 42.64
C GLU A 60 12.95 -2.72 43.23
N ARG A 61 13.06 -2.84 44.56
CA ARG A 61 14.32 -2.80 45.31
C ARG A 61 14.51 -4.07 46.11
N MET A 62 15.62 -4.75 45.87
CA MET A 62 15.94 -6.04 46.51
C MET A 62 17.41 -6.11 46.93
N GLN A 63 17.72 -7.08 47.78
CA GLN A 63 19.10 -7.34 48.18
C GLN A 63 19.93 -7.78 46.97
N ARG A 64 21.20 -7.33 46.89
CA ARG A 64 22.11 -7.69 45.78
C ARG A 64 22.14 -9.19 45.48
N ARG A 65 22.15 -10.05 46.50
CA ARG A 65 22.12 -11.51 46.33
C ARG A 65 20.93 -12.06 45.53
N TYR A 66 19.82 -11.33 45.46
CA TYR A 66 18.62 -11.73 44.72
C TYR A 66 18.49 -11.06 43.34
N LEU A 67 19.31 -10.05 43.03
CA LEU A 67 19.21 -9.31 41.78
C LEU A 67 19.32 -10.21 40.55
N LYS A 68 20.26 -11.17 40.54
CA LYS A 68 20.45 -12.06 39.40
C LYS A 68 19.20 -12.90 39.13
N ARG A 69 18.68 -13.56 40.17
CA ARG A 69 17.45 -14.37 40.06
C ARG A 69 16.26 -13.53 39.60
N HIS A 70 16.11 -12.32 40.14
CA HIS A 70 15.05 -11.42 39.70
C HIS A 70 15.16 -11.09 38.22
N LYS A 71 16.33 -10.62 37.75
CA LYS A 71 16.54 -10.27 36.33
C LYS A 71 16.26 -11.45 35.40
N ASP A 72 16.73 -12.63 35.79
CA ASP A 72 16.68 -13.80 34.90
C ASP A 72 15.29 -14.45 34.88
N LYS A 73 14.53 -14.39 35.99
CA LYS A 73 13.30 -15.22 36.16
C LYS A 73 12.05 -14.48 36.60
N GLU A 74 12.16 -13.38 37.34
CA GLU A 74 11.00 -12.79 38.05
C GLU A 74 10.62 -11.41 37.50
N CYS A 75 11.58 -10.66 36.95
CA CYS A 75 11.37 -9.30 36.52
C CYS A 75 10.38 -9.26 35.34
N PRO A 76 9.24 -8.55 35.44
CA PRO A 76 8.32 -8.41 34.32
C PRO A 76 8.95 -7.69 33.12
N GLN A 77 9.98 -6.88 33.37
CA GLN A 77 10.71 -6.10 32.36
C GLN A 77 11.93 -6.84 31.79
N ARG A 78 12.14 -8.11 32.15
CA ARG A 78 13.22 -8.90 31.56
C ARG A 78 12.96 -9.14 30.07
N PRO A 79 14.01 -9.16 29.22
CA PRO A 79 13.91 -9.61 27.84
C PRO A 79 13.27 -10.99 27.76
N PHE A 80 12.35 -11.16 26.83
CA PHE A 80 11.62 -12.39 26.60
C PHE A 80 11.25 -12.48 25.12
N GLU A 81 11.30 -13.69 24.58
CA GLU A 81 10.94 -13.99 23.21
C GLU A 81 9.67 -14.84 23.22
N CYS A 82 8.70 -14.51 22.38
CA CYS A 82 7.49 -15.30 22.24
C CYS A 82 7.80 -16.69 21.71
N GLU A 83 7.50 -17.73 22.49
CA GLU A 83 7.74 -19.14 22.13
C GLU A 83 6.94 -19.63 20.91
N HIS A 84 5.95 -18.85 20.46
CA HIS A 84 5.06 -19.22 19.36
C HIS A 84 5.43 -18.57 18.03
N CYS A 85 5.92 -17.33 18.02
CA CYS A 85 6.23 -16.59 16.80
C CYS A 85 7.63 -15.96 16.75
N GLY A 86 8.40 -16.04 17.83
CA GLY A 86 9.75 -15.48 17.91
C GLY A 86 9.80 -13.95 18.11
N GLU A 87 8.67 -13.29 18.41
CA GLU A 87 8.67 -11.85 18.64
C GLU A 87 9.38 -11.51 19.97
N GLU A 88 10.36 -10.61 19.90
CA GLU A 88 11.11 -10.14 21.06
C GLU A 88 10.38 -9.01 21.80
N GLY A 89 10.46 -9.01 23.13
CA GLY A 89 9.92 -7.96 23.96
C GLY A 89 10.29 -8.12 25.43
N THR A 90 9.49 -7.54 26.32
CA THR A 90 9.57 -7.83 27.76
C THR A 90 8.65 -8.99 28.11
N PHE A 91 8.95 -9.72 29.18
CA PHE A 91 8.05 -10.78 29.66
C PHE A 91 6.61 -10.26 29.85
N LEU A 92 6.47 -9.04 30.39
CA LEU A 92 5.18 -8.40 30.59
C LEU A 92 4.45 -8.09 29.28
N SER A 93 5.11 -7.41 28.34
CA SER A 93 4.50 -7.02 27.06
C SER A 93 4.12 -8.24 26.22
N ILE A 94 4.97 -9.29 26.22
CA ILE A 94 4.69 -10.51 25.46
C ILE A 94 3.49 -11.26 26.06
N THR A 95 3.51 -11.50 27.38
CA THR A 95 2.49 -12.35 28.03
C THR A 95 1.13 -11.66 28.19
N LYS A 96 1.09 -10.33 28.34
CA LYS A 96 -0.17 -9.58 28.53
C LYS A 96 -0.77 -9.05 27.24
N ASP A 97 0.04 -8.57 26.31
CA ASP A 97 -0.44 -7.81 25.15
C ASP A 97 -0.27 -8.63 23.88
N HIS A 98 0.93 -9.08 23.57
CA HIS A 98 1.22 -9.81 22.33
C HIS A 98 0.44 -11.13 22.21
N TYR A 99 0.32 -11.94 23.27
CA TYR A 99 -0.42 -13.22 23.21
C TYR A 99 -1.89 -13.09 22.77
N LYS A 100 -2.51 -11.92 22.99
CA LYS A 100 -3.89 -11.66 22.54
C LYS A 100 -4.00 -11.57 21.01
N GLU A 101 -2.96 -11.09 20.34
CA GLU A 101 -2.94 -10.83 18.90
C GLU A 101 -2.02 -11.79 18.13
N CYS A 102 -1.19 -12.57 18.81
CA CYS A 102 -0.23 -13.47 18.20
C CYS A 102 -0.94 -14.54 17.34
N CYS A 103 -0.61 -14.56 16.05
CA CYS A 103 -1.15 -15.48 15.05
C CYS A 103 -0.84 -16.96 15.34
N TRP A 104 0.31 -17.23 15.96
CA TRP A 104 0.78 -18.58 16.26
C TRP A 104 0.38 -19.05 17.66
N TYR A 105 -0.21 -18.16 18.46
CA TYR A 105 -0.65 -18.50 19.80
C TYR A 105 -1.74 -19.59 19.75
N PRO A 106 -1.61 -20.67 20.54
CA PRO A 106 -2.62 -21.71 20.60
C PRO A 106 -3.93 -21.18 21.18
N VAL A 107 -5.01 -21.30 20.42
CA VAL A 107 -6.38 -20.96 20.82
C VAL A 107 -7.28 -22.19 20.73
N THR A 108 -8.35 -22.17 21.51
CA THR A 108 -9.41 -23.17 21.45
C THR A 108 -10.50 -22.73 20.47
N CYS A 109 -11.25 -23.69 19.92
CA CYS A 109 -12.40 -23.35 19.10
C CYS A 109 -13.50 -22.73 19.98
N PRO A 110 -14.03 -21.53 19.63
CA PRO A 110 -15.07 -20.87 20.42
C PRO A 110 -16.41 -21.62 20.40
N ARG A 111 -16.59 -22.56 19.47
CA ARG A 111 -17.74 -23.48 19.44
C ARG A 111 -17.61 -24.67 20.39
N GLY A 112 -16.45 -24.83 21.06
CA GLY A 112 -16.21 -25.95 21.98
C GLY A 112 -16.18 -27.31 21.29
N CYS A 113 -15.70 -27.38 20.04
CA CYS A 113 -15.56 -28.64 19.32
C CYS A 113 -14.42 -29.50 19.89
N ALA A 114 -14.34 -30.77 19.47
CA ALA A 114 -13.33 -31.71 19.98
C ALA A 114 -11.88 -31.36 19.60
N SER A 115 -11.64 -30.36 18.75
CA SER A 115 -10.30 -29.85 18.48
C SER A 115 -9.76 -29.12 19.72
N THR A 116 -8.77 -29.72 20.38
CA THR A 116 -8.24 -29.27 21.67
C THR A 116 -7.59 -27.89 21.58
N THR A 117 -6.66 -27.65 20.66
CA THR A 117 -6.00 -26.35 20.44
C THR A 117 -5.45 -26.25 19.01
N MET A 118 -5.38 -25.04 18.48
CA MET A 118 -4.78 -24.74 17.17
C MET A 118 -4.18 -23.33 17.15
N PRO A 119 -3.23 -23.03 16.26
CA PRO A 119 -2.76 -21.65 16.07
C PRO A 119 -3.92 -20.72 15.69
N ARG A 120 -3.92 -19.50 16.23
CA ARG A 120 -4.93 -18.47 15.96
C ARG A 120 -5.18 -18.23 14.47
N PHE A 121 -4.14 -18.19 13.64
CA PHE A 121 -4.28 -17.97 12.20
C PHE A 121 -5.15 -19.03 11.50
N ASN A 122 -5.20 -20.24 12.04
CA ASN A 122 -5.95 -21.35 11.46
C ASN A 122 -7.41 -21.43 11.98
N LEU A 123 -7.77 -20.59 12.94
CA LEU A 123 -9.09 -20.64 13.59
C LEU A 123 -10.22 -20.33 12.62
N GLU A 124 -10.07 -19.30 11.79
CA GLU A 124 -11.08 -18.90 10.80
C GLU A 124 -11.32 -20.01 9.78
N TYR A 125 -10.25 -20.54 9.18
CA TYR A 125 -10.33 -21.68 8.26
C TYR A 125 -11.01 -22.89 8.91
N HIS A 126 -10.67 -23.19 10.18
CA HIS A 126 -11.32 -24.26 10.93
C HIS A 126 -12.83 -24.02 11.05
N ILE A 127 -13.26 -22.85 11.50
CA ILE A 127 -14.68 -22.51 11.67
C ILE A 127 -15.44 -22.70 10.35
N ASP A 128 -14.91 -22.11 9.27
CA ASP A 128 -15.57 -22.06 7.97
C ASP A 128 -15.62 -23.40 7.24
N ASN A 129 -14.65 -24.29 7.48
CA ASN A 129 -14.47 -25.47 6.63
C ASN A 129 -14.47 -26.80 7.39
N LYS A 130 -14.13 -26.81 8.68
CA LYS A 130 -13.82 -28.05 9.42
C LYS A 130 -14.62 -28.21 10.71
N CYS A 131 -15.10 -27.13 11.32
CA CYS A 131 -15.74 -27.18 12.62
C CYS A 131 -17.06 -27.98 12.52
N PRO A 132 -17.18 -29.10 13.24
CA PRO A 132 -18.38 -29.94 13.21
C PRO A 132 -19.59 -29.27 13.89
N LEU A 133 -19.32 -28.27 14.74
CA LEU A 133 -20.32 -27.52 15.50
C LEU A 133 -20.60 -26.14 14.90
N GLU A 134 -20.07 -25.83 13.72
CA GLU A 134 -20.44 -24.60 13.02
C GLU A 134 -21.81 -24.79 12.36
N PRO A 135 -22.78 -23.89 12.59
CA PRO A 135 -24.02 -23.84 11.84
C PRO A 135 -23.72 -23.45 10.38
N VAL A 136 -24.15 -24.29 9.44
CA VAL A 136 -23.94 -24.05 8.00
C VAL A 136 -25.26 -23.97 7.28
N ASP A 137 -25.30 -23.20 6.20
CA ASP A 137 -26.49 -23.15 5.35
C ASP A 137 -26.79 -24.52 4.74
N CYS A 138 -28.07 -24.89 4.73
CA CYS A 138 -28.51 -26.08 4.01
C CYS A 138 -28.14 -25.96 2.52
N VAL A 139 -27.71 -27.08 1.92
CA VAL A 139 -27.42 -27.19 0.48
C VAL A 139 -28.63 -26.89 -0.42
N PHE A 140 -29.84 -26.95 0.16
CA PHE A 140 -31.10 -26.64 -0.51
C PHE A 140 -31.63 -25.23 -0.15
N SER A 141 -30.77 -24.34 0.35
CA SER A 141 -31.13 -22.93 0.59
C SER A 141 -31.61 -22.21 -0.68
N TRP A 142 -30.99 -22.51 -1.82
CA TRP A 142 -31.45 -22.01 -3.13
C TRP A 142 -32.87 -22.46 -3.50
N ALA A 143 -33.34 -23.58 -2.95
CA ALA A 143 -34.69 -24.10 -3.14
C ALA A 143 -35.68 -23.63 -2.05
N GLY A 144 -35.22 -22.80 -1.10
CA GLY A 144 -36.05 -22.20 -0.05
C GLY A 144 -35.92 -22.81 1.35
N CYS A 145 -34.93 -23.68 1.60
CA CYS A 145 -34.66 -24.15 2.96
C CYS A 145 -33.91 -23.08 3.78
N ASN A 146 -34.46 -22.66 4.91
CA ASN A 146 -33.87 -21.63 5.78
C ASN A 146 -33.15 -22.21 7.01
N ASP A 147 -33.07 -23.53 7.12
CA ASP A 147 -32.43 -24.19 8.25
C ASP A 147 -30.91 -24.07 8.17
N LYS A 148 -30.29 -23.86 9.34
CA LYS A 148 -28.84 -23.83 9.52
C LYS A 148 -28.40 -24.96 10.46
N PRO A 149 -28.39 -26.23 10.00
CA PRO A 149 -27.94 -27.35 10.81
C PRO A 149 -26.45 -27.21 11.18
N LEU A 150 -26.03 -27.89 12.25
CA LEU A 150 -24.61 -28.06 12.54
C LEU A 150 -23.97 -28.87 11.42
N ARG A 151 -22.72 -28.53 11.03
CA ARG A 151 -21.99 -29.23 9.96
C ARG A 151 -22.02 -30.75 10.10
N LYS A 152 -21.87 -31.28 11.33
CA LYS A 152 -21.92 -32.74 11.61
C LYS A 152 -23.29 -33.40 11.36
N ASP A 153 -24.36 -32.61 11.32
CA ASP A 153 -25.75 -33.07 11.24
C ASP A 153 -26.38 -32.74 9.87
N VAL A 154 -25.61 -32.15 8.94
CA VAL A 154 -26.09 -31.79 7.59
C VAL A 154 -26.66 -33.00 6.86
N ASP A 155 -25.98 -34.14 6.86
CA ASP A 155 -26.43 -35.34 6.15
C ASP A 155 -27.75 -35.89 6.69
N LYS A 156 -27.97 -35.77 8.01
CA LYS A 156 -29.24 -36.17 8.63
C LYS A 156 -30.35 -35.20 8.28
N HIS A 157 -30.04 -33.90 8.26
CA HIS A 157 -30.98 -32.86 7.88
C HIS A 157 -31.39 -32.98 6.40
N THR A 158 -30.44 -33.18 5.48
CA THR A 158 -30.71 -33.27 4.04
C THR A 158 -31.52 -34.49 3.65
N ALA A 159 -31.44 -35.58 4.43
CA ALA A 159 -32.27 -36.76 4.27
C ALA A 159 -33.76 -36.55 4.63
N ASP A 160 -34.15 -35.41 5.22
CA ASP A 160 -35.55 -35.09 5.51
C ASP A 160 -36.36 -34.90 4.20
N THR A 161 -37.54 -35.52 4.16
CA THR A 161 -38.52 -35.44 3.07
C THR A 161 -38.96 -34.02 2.71
N LYS A 162 -38.82 -33.04 3.61
CA LYS A 162 -39.15 -31.63 3.34
C LYS A 162 -38.39 -31.07 2.13
N HIS A 163 -37.15 -31.50 1.92
CA HIS A 163 -36.35 -31.04 0.79
C HIS A 163 -36.91 -31.50 -0.56
N MET A 164 -37.54 -32.68 -0.62
CA MET A 164 -38.13 -33.18 -1.87
C MET A 164 -39.26 -32.29 -2.37
N THR A 165 -40.11 -31.77 -1.46
CA THR A 165 -41.19 -30.85 -1.80
C THR A 165 -40.65 -29.51 -2.30
N LEU A 166 -39.64 -28.97 -1.61
CA LEU A 166 -38.97 -27.72 -2.02
C LEU A 166 -38.31 -27.86 -3.39
N LEU A 167 -37.61 -28.98 -3.63
CA LEU A 167 -36.99 -29.29 -4.91
C LEU A 167 -38.03 -29.42 -6.03
N ALA A 168 -39.15 -30.10 -5.79
CA ALA A 168 -40.21 -30.23 -6.79
C ALA A 168 -40.78 -28.85 -7.19
N ALA A 169 -41.04 -27.98 -6.21
CA ALA A 169 -41.51 -26.62 -6.46
C ALA A 169 -40.46 -25.78 -7.22
N ALA A 170 -39.20 -25.83 -6.79
CA ALA A 170 -38.11 -25.09 -7.43
C ALA A 170 -37.85 -25.57 -8.86
N CYS A 171 -37.87 -26.88 -9.12
CA CYS A 171 -37.76 -27.43 -10.46
C CYS A 171 -38.93 -27.02 -11.37
N GLY A 172 -40.15 -26.96 -10.82
CA GLY A 172 -41.32 -26.45 -11.54
C GLY A 172 -41.14 -25.00 -11.97
N GLN A 173 -40.71 -24.15 -11.04
CA GLN A 173 -40.44 -22.73 -11.30
C GLN A 173 -39.31 -22.53 -12.32
N LEU A 174 -38.19 -23.24 -12.15
CA LEU A 174 -37.05 -23.19 -13.08
C LEU A 174 -37.45 -23.63 -14.51
N LYS A 175 -38.37 -24.58 -14.65
CA LYS A 175 -38.87 -25.00 -15.97
C LYS A 175 -39.64 -23.87 -16.65
N ILE A 176 -40.53 -23.18 -15.91
CA ILE A 176 -41.30 -22.04 -16.43
C ILE A 176 -40.35 -20.91 -16.85
N GLU A 177 -39.39 -20.56 -16.00
CA GLU A 177 -38.39 -19.52 -16.27
C GLU A 177 -37.52 -19.88 -17.48
N SER A 178 -37.08 -21.13 -17.59
CA SER A 178 -36.29 -21.60 -18.74
C SER A 178 -37.06 -21.46 -20.06
N GLU A 179 -38.35 -21.81 -20.07
CA GLU A 179 -39.22 -21.64 -21.23
C GLU A 179 -39.42 -20.16 -21.59
N GLN A 180 -39.56 -19.29 -20.59
CA GLN A 180 -39.68 -17.84 -20.79
C GLN A 180 -38.39 -17.24 -21.37
N VAL A 181 -37.22 -17.58 -20.79
CA VAL A 181 -35.91 -17.13 -21.25
C VAL A 181 -35.65 -17.59 -22.70
N LYS A 182 -36.08 -18.80 -23.08
CA LYS A 182 -35.99 -19.27 -24.47
C LYS A 182 -36.83 -18.40 -25.41
N LYS A 183 -38.07 -18.08 -25.05
CA LYS A 183 -38.95 -17.20 -25.86
C LYS A 183 -38.36 -15.81 -26.03
N GLU A 184 -37.82 -15.22 -24.96
CA GLU A 184 -37.18 -13.91 -25.01
C GLU A 184 -35.91 -13.92 -25.85
N ASN A 185 -35.07 -14.95 -25.73
CA ASN A 185 -33.89 -15.11 -26.57
C ASN A 185 -34.23 -15.18 -28.07
N GLU A 186 -35.29 -15.89 -28.46
CA GLU A 186 -35.72 -15.93 -29.85
C GLU A 186 -36.22 -14.57 -30.36
N LYS A 187 -36.93 -13.80 -29.53
CA LYS A 187 -37.33 -12.42 -29.86
C LYS A 187 -36.10 -11.51 -30.06
N ILE A 188 -35.15 -11.57 -29.13
CA ILE A 188 -33.90 -10.78 -29.19
C ILE A 188 -33.09 -11.14 -30.44
N LYS A 189 -33.02 -12.41 -30.83
CA LYS A 189 -32.37 -12.82 -32.09
C LYS A 189 -33.02 -12.21 -33.31
N GLU A 190 -34.36 -12.19 -33.35
CA GLU A 190 -35.10 -11.60 -34.46
C GLU A 190 -34.86 -10.08 -34.56
N GLU A 191 -34.90 -9.37 -33.44
CA GLU A 191 -34.61 -7.93 -33.40
C GLU A 191 -33.16 -7.63 -33.83
N ASN A 192 -32.19 -8.42 -33.35
CA ASN A 192 -30.79 -8.30 -33.75
C ASN A 192 -30.60 -8.53 -35.26
N ARG A 193 -31.36 -9.44 -35.87
CA ARG A 193 -31.33 -9.65 -37.33
C ARG A 193 -31.78 -8.40 -38.08
N LYS A 194 -32.89 -7.78 -37.67
CA LYS A 194 -33.41 -6.53 -38.27
C LYS A 194 -32.41 -5.38 -38.14
N ILE A 195 -31.88 -5.17 -36.94
CA ILE A 195 -30.86 -4.13 -36.68
C ILE A 195 -29.61 -4.36 -37.55
N THR A 196 -29.22 -5.62 -37.76
CA THR A 196 -28.08 -5.95 -38.61
C THR A 196 -28.35 -5.61 -40.08
N GLU A 197 -29.56 -5.83 -40.57
CA GLU A 197 -29.97 -5.46 -41.93
C GLU A 197 -30.03 -3.93 -42.12
N GLU A 198 -30.62 -3.21 -41.17
CA GLU A 198 -30.66 -1.75 -41.16
C GLU A 198 -29.25 -1.14 -41.15
N ASN A 199 -28.36 -1.68 -40.31
CA ASN A 199 -26.95 -1.26 -40.27
C ASN A 199 -26.23 -1.51 -41.61
N LYS A 200 -26.53 -2.61 -42.31
CA LYS A 200 -25.99 -2.86 -43.65
C LYS A 200 -26.49 -1.82 -44.65
N LYS A 201 -27.77 -1.44 -44.60
CA LYS A 201 -28.36 -0.39 -45.47
C LYS A 201 -27.71 0.96 -45.19
N MET A 202 -27.64 1.37 -43.93
CA MET A 202 -27.04 2.64 -43.51
C MET A 202 -25.55 2.72 -43.89
N LYS A 203 -24.79 1.62 -43.78
CA LYS A 203 -23.39 1.57 -44.26
C LYS A 203 -23.27 1.82 -45.76
N LYS A 204 -24.19 1.30 -46.58
CA LYS A 204 -24.22 1.56 -48.03
C LYS A 204 -24.51 3.04 -48.32
N GLU A 205 -25.49 3.63 -47.63
CA GLU A 205 -25.84 5.05 -47.76
C GLU A 205 -24.66 5.96 -47.37
N VAL A 206 -23.99 5.68 -46.25
CA VAL A 206 -22.79 6.41 -45.83
C VAL A 206 -21.67 6.30 -46.87
N LYS A 207 -21.46 5.12 -47.48
CA LYS A 207 -20.47 4.94 -48.54
C LYS A 207 -20.82 5.78 -49.78
N ALA A 208 -22.10 5.83 -50.16
CA ALA A 208 -22.57 6.64 -51.28
C ALA A 208 -22.41 8.14 -51.01
N ILE A 209 -22.73 8.61 -49.81
CA ILE A 209 -22.51 10.01 -49.40
C ILE A 209 -21.02 10.34 -49.43
N LYS A 210 -20.16 9.47 -48.90
CA LYS A 210 -18.70 9.66 -48.94
C LYS A 210 -18.16 9.78 -50.37
N ALA A 211 -18.68 8.99 -51.31
CA ALA A 211 -18.29 9.07 -52.72
C ALA A 211 -18.69 10.43 -53.33
N LYS A 212 -19.93 10.89 -53.11
CA LYS A 212 -20.40 12.21 -53.56
C LYS A 212 -19.60 13.37 -52.96
N VAL A 213 -19.20 13.26 -51.70
CA VAL A 213 -18.35 14.28 -51.04
C VAL A 213 -16.95 14.30 -51.68
N LYS A 214 -16.40 13.14 -52.05
CA LYS A 214 -15.10 13.02 -52.68
C LYS A 214 -15.08 13.65 -54.09
N GLU A 215 -16.11 13.40 -54.89
CA GLU A 215 -16.26 14.00 -56.24
C GLU A 215 -16.40 15.54 -56.19
N ASN A 216 -16.99 16.09 -55.12
CA ASN A 216 -17.15 17.53 -54.95
C ASN A 216 -15.92 18.27 -54.37
N PHE A 217 -14.88 17.55 -53.93
CA PHE A 217 -13.72 18.13 -53.22
C PHE A 217 -12.36 17.91 -53.89
N GLU A 218 -12.28 17.14 -54.99
CA GLU A 218 -10.99 16.79 -55.59
C GLU A 218 -10.34 17.88 -56.47
N ASP A 219 -10.95 19.05 -56.69
CA ASP A 219 -10.43 20.02 -57.68
C ASP A 219 -9.98 21.40 -57.20
N ARG A 220 -10.02 21.75 -55.90
CA ARG A 220 -9.55 23.10 -55.48
C ARG A 220 -8.99 23.20 -54.06
N VAL A 221 -7.75 22.75 -53.83
CA VAL A 221 -6.79 23.50 -52.99
C VAL A 221 -5.36 23.23 -53.46
N CYS A 222 -4.88 23.98 -54.44
CA CYS A 222 -3.45 24.17 -54.67
C CYS A 222 -3.22 25.68 -54.62
N TYR A 223 -2.66 26.21 -53.52
CA TYR A 223 -2.23 27.61 -53.46
C TYR A 223 -0.73 27.67 -53.78
N PRO A 224 -0.31 28.36 -54.85
CA PRO A 224 1.06 28.33 -55.35
C PRO A 224 2.15 28.88 -54.41
N ASP A 225 1.77 29.57 -53.32
CA ASP A 225 2.72 30.21 -52.38
C ASP A 225 2.48 29.82 -50.90
N SER A 226 1.90 28.64 -50.63
CA SER A 226 1.60 28.25 -49.25
C SER A 226 2.77 27.54 -48.57
N TYR A 227 3.23 28.09 -47.45
CA TYR A 227 4.12 27.38 -46.51
C TYR A 227 3.58 25.98 -46.17
N PRO A 228 4.45 24.98 -45.97
CA PRO A 228 4.03 23.60 -45.69
C PRO A 228 3.19 23.52 -44.41
N SER A 229 2.25 22.58 -44.34
CA SER A 229 1.58 22.25 -43.08
C SER A 229 2.41 21.27 -42.25
N LEU A 230 2.21 21.25 -40.93
CA LEU A 230 2.80 20.22 -40.08
C LEU A 230 2.49 18.79 -40.61
N PRO A 231 3.44 17.84 -40.48
CA PRO A 231 4.74 17.97 -39.80
C PRO A 231 5.86 18.58 -40.69
N ILE A 232 6.74 19.38 -40.10
CA ILE A 232 7.93 19.96 -40.77
C ILE A 232 9.24 19.51 -40.11
N LYS A 233 10.36 19.56 -40.86
CA LYS A 233 11.71 19.24 -40.37
C LYS A 233 12.59 20.49 -40.34
N ILE A 234 13.30 20.72 -39.25
CA ILE A 234 14.17 21.88 -39.04
C ILE A 234 15.59 21.39 -38.73
N LYS A 235 16.60 21.99 -39.36
CA LYS A 235 18.01 21.66 -39.12
C LYS A 235 18.62 22.69 -38.15
N SER A 236 19.47 22.24 -37.23
CA SER A 236 20.17 23.14 -36.31
C SER A 236 21.06 24.11 -37.08
N GLY A 237 20.99 25.41 -36.77
CA GLY A 237 21.77 26.46 -37.44
C GLY A 237 21.22 26.94 -38.79
N SER A 238 20.11 26.37 -39.30
CA SER A 238 19.48 26.88 -40.52
C SER A 238 18.71 28.19 -40.27
N LYS A 239 18.31 28.88 -41.35
CA LYS A 239 17.34 29.99 -41.28
C LYS A 239 15.99 29.49 -40.74
N ALA A 240 15.15 30.40 -40.27
CA ALA A 240 13.80 30.09 -39.79
C ALA A 240 12.94 29.48 -40.91
N VAL A 241 12.18 28.44 -40.58
CA VAL A 241 11.27 27.74 -41.50
C VAL A 241 9.83 28.15 -41.19
N HIS A 242 9.12 28.68 -42.18
CA HIS A 242 7.72 29.07 -42.08
C HIS A 242 6.78 27.90 -42.44
N PHE A 243 5.64 27.78 -41.75
CA PHE A 243 4.67 26.68 -41.88
C PHE A 243 3.26 27.05 -41.36
N TYR A 244 2.26 26.26 -41.74
CA TYR A 244 0.91 26.33 -41.19
C TYR A 244 0.60 25.16 -40.24
N THR A 245 -0.21 25.40 -39.20
CA THR A 245 -0.56 24.34 -38.21
C THR A 245 -1.57 23.30 -38.74
N GLY A 246 -2.12 23.50 -39.94
CA GLY A 246 -3.07 22.62 -40.63
C GLY A 246 -3.69 23.32 -41.84
N ALA A 247 -4.64 22.66 -42.53
CA ALA A 247 -5.27 23.18 -43.76
C ALA A 247 -5.97 24.55 -43.60
N SER A 248 -6.26 24.97 -42.37
CA SER A 248 -6.77 26.32 -42.02
C SER A 248 -6.16 26.81 -40.70
N GLY A 249 -4.88 26.46 -40.49
CA GLY A 249 -4.15 26.73 -39.25
C GLY A 249 -3.53 28.13 -39.17
N ARG A 250 -2.81 28.40 -38.09
CA ARG A 250 -2.01 29.63 -37.93
C ARG A 250 -0.71 29.55 -38.73
N HIS A 251 -0.26 30.69 -39.25
CA HIS A 251 1.06 30.84 -39.85
C HIS A 251 2.11 31.02 -38.74
N MET A 252 3.14 30.18 -38.74
CA MET A 252 4.21 30.19 -37.76
C MET A 252 5.57 30.04 -38.43
N SER A 253 6.64 30.47 -37.77
CA SER A 253 8.00 30.09 -38.13
C SER A 253 8.73 29.48 -36.96
N ALA A 254 9.74 28.66 -37.26
CA ALA A 254 10.52 27.96 -36.26
C ALA A 254 12.01 27.90 -36.63
N ARG A 255 12.89 28.05 -35.63
CA ARG A 255 14.35 27.92 -35.77
C ARG A 255 14.95 27.20 -34.56
N VAL A 256 15.95 26.36 -34.80
CA VAL A 256 16.70 25.68 -33.74
C VAL A 256 18.10 26.27 -33.65
N ILE A 257 18.47 26.73 -32.45
CA ILE A 257 19.81 27.23 -32.13
C ILE A 257 20.46 26.35 -31.06
N ALA A 258 21.77 26.13 -31.18
CA ALA A 258 22.57 25.42 -30.19
C ALA A 258 23.36 26.46 -29.38
N ALA A 259 23.17 26.49 -28.06
CA ALA A 259 23.91 27.34 -27.14
C ALA A 259 24.77 26.45 -26.23
N GLY A 260 26.08 26.66 -26.26
CA GLY A 260 27.04 25.93 -25.42
C GLY A 260 27.53 26.79 -24.26
N THR A 261 27.52 26.23 -23.05
CA THR A 261 28.47 26.63 -21.99
C THR A 261 29.40 25.47 -21.72
N ILE A 262 30.57 25.75 -21.11
CA ILE A 262 31.71 24.83 -20.94
C ILE A 262 31.32 23.43 -20.43
N CYS A 263 30.17 23.29 -19.74
CA CYS A 263 29.72 22.02 -19.17
C CYS A 263 28.37 21.47 -19.69
N ARG A 264 27.61 22.15 -20.58
CA ARG A 264 26.32 21.64 -21.13
C ARG A 264 26.00 22.18 -22.54
N ASN A 265 25.55 21.29 -23.43
CA ASN A 265 24.93 21.64 -24.71
C ASN A 265 23.42 21.82 -24.52
N ILE A 266 22.92 23.05 -24.72
CA ILE A 266 21.49 23.36 -24.68
C ILE A 266 21.00 23.61 -26.11
N VAL A 267 19.88 23.00 -26.48
CA VAL A 267 19.21 23.22 -27.77
C VAL A 267 17.94 24.01 -27.50
N ILE A 268 17.80 25.17 -28.15
CA ILE A 268 16.65 26.06 -27.98
C ILE A 268 15.85 26.06 -29.29
N LEU A 269 14.55 25.79 -29.21
CA LEU A 269 13.60 25.97 -30.30
C LEU A 269 12.89 27.30 -30.13
N LEU A 270 13.06 28.18 -31.11
CA LEU A 270 12.36 29.44 -31.21
C LEU A 270 11.13 29.27 -32.12
N LEU A 271 9.98 29.76 -31.68
CA LEU A 271 8.73 29.77 -32.43
C LEU A 271 8.20 31.20 -32.51
N ALA A 272 7.77 31.63 -33.68
CA ALA A 272 7.13 32.93 -33.88
C ALA A 272 5.79 32.77 -34.60
N PHE A 273 4.80 33.55 -34.18
CA PHE A 273 3.52 33.69 -34.88
C PHE A 273 3.62 34.83 -35.89
N HIS A 274 3.04 34.62 -37.06
CA HIS A 274 3.01 35.60 -38.14
C HIS A 274 1.57 35.82 -38.57
N GLU A 275 1.29 36.98 -39.15
CA GLU A 275 0.02 37.18 -39.85
C GLU A 275 -0.10 36.15 -40.98
N GLY A 276 -1.23 35.46 -40.97
CA GLY A 276 -1.53 34.33 -41.84
C GLY A 276 -2.81 34.55 -42.61
N LYS A 277 -2.91 33.89 -43.77
CA LYS A 277 -4.09 33.97 -44.64
C LYS A 277 -5.40 33.56 -43.95
N PHE A 278 -5.31 32.74 -42.90
CA PHE A 278 -6.45 32.17 -42.19
C PHE A 278 -6.81 32.90 -40.89
N ASP A 279 -6.12 34.00 -40.54
CA ASP A 279 -6.31 34.67 -39.25
C ASP A 279 -7.73 35.25 -39.09
N LYS A 280 -8.37 35.63 -40.19
CA LYS A 280 -9.77 36.05 -40.23
C LYS A 280 -10.76 34.99 -39.73
N TYR A 281 -10.37 33.72 -39.69
CA TYR A 281 -11.17 32.61 -39.18
C TYR A 281 -10.88 32.28 -37.71
N ASN A 282 -10.08 33.10 -37.04
CA ASN A 282 -9.65 32.93 -35.65
C ASN A 282 -9.21 31.49 -35.30
N PRO A 283 -8.21 30.94 -36.00
CA PRO A 283 -7.77 29.56 -35.80
C PRO A 283 -7.32 29.31 -34.36
N LYS A 284 -7.75 28.17 -33.80
CA LYS A 284 -7.41 27.73 -32.44
C LYS A 284 -5.89 27.64 -32.25
N ARG A 285 -5.42 27.92 -31.03
CA ARG A 285 -4.00 27.76 -30.68
C ARG A 285 -3.59 26.29 -30.82
N PRO A 286 -2.49 25.99 -31.53
CA PRO A 286 -2.07 24.61 -31.75
C PRO A 286 -1.48 24.01 -30.47
N ASN A 287 -1.81 22.75 -30.19
CA ASN A 287 -1.05 21.94 -29.26
C ASN A 287 0.14 21.33 -30.02
N LEU A 288 1.35 21.85 -29.78
CA LEU A 288 2.56 21.42 -30.47
C LEU A 288 3.26 20.32 -29.67
N SER A 289 3.68 19.26 -30.37
CA SER A 289 4.56 18.23 -29.83
C SER A 289 5.81 18.17 -30.70
N ILE A 290 6.98 18.15 -30.05
CA ILE A 290 8.28 18.21 -30.73
C ILE A 290 9.00 16.89 -30.49
N LYS A 291 9.61 16.36 -31.55
CA LYS A 291 10.52 15.22 -31.51
C LYS A 291 11.90 15.70 -31.93
N TYR A 292 12.91 15.51 -31.08
CA TYR A 292 14.28 15.90 -31.35
C TYR A 292 15.19 14.67 -31.44
N HIS A 293 16.10 14.70 -32.42
CA HIS A 293 17.08 13.65 -32.64
C HIS A 293 18.49 14.17 -32.37
N PHE A 294 19.19 13.55 -31.42
CA PHE A 294 20.60 13.80 -31.13
C PHE A 294 21.38 12.49 -31.23
N GLN A 295 22.44 12.47 -32.04
CA GLN A 295 23.30 11.28 -32.24
C GLN A 295 22.53 9.97 -32.48
N GLY A 296 21.45 10.03 -33.28
CA GLY A 296 20.66 8.85 -33.64
C GLY A 296 19.64 8.36 -32.59
N LYS A 297 19.45 9.04 -31.46
CA LYS A 297 18.41 8.73 -30.46
C LYS A 297 17.29 9.77 -30.48
N GLU A 298 16.03 9.31 -30.47
CA GLU A 298 14.83 10.16 -30.32
C GLU A 298 14.56 10.38 -28.83
N LEU A 299 14.56 11.64 -28.38
CA LEU A 299 14.28 11.99 -26.99
C LEU A 299 12.94 12.71 -26.91
N LYS A 300 12.15 12.37 -25.89
CA LYS A 300 10.91 13.06 -25.50
C LYS A 300 11.08 13.54 -24.07
N ASP A 301 11.24 14.84 -23.88
CA ASP A 301 11.23 15.46 -22.55
C ASP A 301 10.61 16.87 -22.64
N PRO A 302 10.10 17.44 -21.53
CA PRO A 302 9.23 18.61 -21.55
C PRO A 302 10.00 19.89 -21.87
N PHE A 303 9.61 20.56 -22.96
CA PHE A 303 10.16 21.87 -23.32
C PHE A 303 9.52 22.96 -22.46
N LYS A 304 10.34 23.88 -21.94
CA LYS A 304 9.88 25.11 -21.30
C LYS A 304 9.75 26.20 -22.38
N VAL A 305 8.53 26.61 -22.67
CA VAL A 305 8.26 27.73 -23.58
C VAL A 305 8.62 29.01 -22.83
N LEU A 306 9.58 29.78 -23.36
CA LEU A 306 9.86 31.13 -22.89
C LEU A 306 9.17 32.08 -23.88
N ASP A 307 8.36 33.00 -23.36
CA ASP A 307 7.81 34.09 -24.16
C ASP A 307 8.93 35.11 -24.37
N ASP A 308 9.46 35.21 -25.58
CA ASP A 308 9.92 36.49 -26.09
C ASP A 308 9.85 36.55 -27.62
N THR A 309 9.42 37.72 -28.07
CA THR A 309 9.08 38.09 -29.43
C THR A 309 10.33 38.22 -30.32
N GLU A 310 10.18 37.81 -31.58
CA GLU A 310 11.11 37.94 -32.72
C GLU A 310 12.21 36.86 -32.86
N ALA A 311 11.93 35.84 -33.70
CA ALA A 311 12.99 35.11 -34.39
C ALA A 311 13.45 35.95 -35.60
N ALA A 312 14.24 37.01 -35.35
CA ALA A 312 14.76 37.88 -36.41
C ALA A 312 15.88 37.20 -37.24
N ASN A 313 16.01 37.64 -38.48
CA ASN A 313 17.06 37.23 -39.43
C ASN A 313 18.22 38.23 -39.38
N GLU A 314 19.14 38.04 -38.44
CA GLU A 314 20.57 38.38 -38.63
C GLU A 314 21.41 37.20 -38.15
#